data_AF-A0A930YI52-F1
#
_entry.id   AF-A0A930YI52-F1
#
_cell.length_a   1.000
_cell.length_b   1.000
_cell.length_c   1.000
_cell.angle_alpha   90.00
_cell.angle_beta   90.00
_cell.angle_gamma   90.00
#
_symmetry.space_group_name_H-M   'P 1'
#
loop_
_entity.id
_entity.type
_entity.pdbx_description
1 polymer ?
#
loop_
_entity_poly.entity_id
_entity_poly.type
_entity_poly.pdbx_seq_one_letter_code
_entity_poly.pdbx_strand_id
1 'polypeptide(L)'
;MKQPLPSPGLDTASPSGSAGSTTMNAGSTTMNAGSTTMNAGSATMETGSTSTVRVLGVDGCPGGWIGAWLVDDAVSVVVATTIAEVVARVEGCVVVGIDMPMGLPDSGDQRAAEALARRRLRPGRKSSVFPTPMRVACEAPTWAEANALNKQACGRGLSHQGFGLTRKILEVDAWVRSVPGVTVAEVHPEVSFAAIDPSCVVASKKTAAGRAARVSALESTGMSLPAVVRGPGYAVDDLLDACVVAWSARRVAVGEAVSLPDPPEVFSDGIPAAIRV
;
A
#
# COMPACT_ATOMS: atom_id res chain seq x y z
N MET A 1 -8.42 52.89 -31.23
CA MET A 1 -9.71 53.55 -31.56
C MET A 1 -10.85 52.73 -30.95
N LYS A 2 -11.94 53.37 -30.53
CA LYS A 2 -13.27 52.81 -30.18
C LYS A 2 -13.38 51.60 -29.20
N GLN A 3 -13.51 51.94 -27.91
CA GLN A 3 -14.61 51.44 -27.03
C GLN A 3 -15.93 52.17 -27.43
N PRO A 4 -17.18 51.71 -27.10
CA PRO A 4 -17.73 51.32 -25.77
C PRO A 4 -18.25 49.85 -25.72
N LEU A 5 -18.57 49.21 -24.58
CA LEU A 5 -19.24 49.55 -23.29
C LEU A 5 -20.81 49.55 -23.32
N PRO A 6 -21.49 49.26 -22.18
CA PRO A 6 -22.66 48.34 -22.17
C PRO A 6 -23.97 48.94 -21.60
N SER A 7 -24.99 48.11 -21.36
CA SER A 7 -26.14 48.44 -20.48
C SER A 7 -26.86 47.20 -19.92
N PRO A 8 -27.08 47.09 -18.59
CA PRO A 8 -28.09 46.22 -17.97
C PRO A 8 -29.42 46.97 -17.72
N GLY A 9 -30.51 46.22 -17.49
CA GLY A 9 -31.86 46.78 -17.27
C GLY A 9 -32.26 46.93 -15.79
N LEU A 10 -32.65 48.15 -15.42
CA LEU A 10 -33.42 48.55 -14.23
C LEU A 10 -34.93 48.54 -14.59
N ASP A 11 -35.96 48.60 -13.73
CA ASP A 11 -36.10 48.70 -12.25
C ASP A 11 -37.58 48.35 -11.84
N THR A 12 -37.96 48.63 -10.59
CA THR A 12 -39.33 48.82 -10.02
C THR A 12 -40.16 47.60 -9.57
N ALA A 13 -41.21 47.76 -8.72
CA ALA A 13 -41.26 48.30 -7.34
C ALA A 13 -42.72 48.31 -6.76
N SER A 14 -43.02 47.33 -5.90
CA SER A 14 -43.89 47.49 -4.70
C SER A 14 -45.41 47.89 -4.93
N PRO A 15 -46.21 48.36 -3.94
CA PRO A 15 -47.19 47.45 -3.30
C PRO A 15 -48.62 47.98 -2.97
N SER A 16 -49.55 47.07 -2.65
CA SER A 16 -50.78 47.27 -1.83
C SER A 16 -51.30 45.88 -1.39
N GLY A 17 -51.76 45.57 -0.16
CA GLY A 17 -52.89 46.15 0.60
C GLY A 17 -54.16 45.26 0.40
N SER A 18 -55.13 45.05 1.31
CA SER A 18 -55.34 45.32 2.76
C SER A 18 -56.67 44.58 3.16
N ALA A 19 -57.22 44.46 4.40
CA ALA A 19 -56.93 44.92 5.76
C ALA A 19 -57.73 44.05 6.80
N GLY A 20 -57.38 44.10 8.10
CA GLY A 20 -58.19 43.60 9.24
C GLY A 20 -58.10 42.08 9.54
N SER A 21 -58.51 41.58 10.71
CA SER A 21 -59.11 42.23 11.88
C SER A 21 -58.67 41.57 13.21
N THR A 22 -58.80 42.29 14.32
CA THR A 22 -58.46 41.83 15.68
C THR A 22 -59.68 41.25 16.41
N THR A 23 -59.50 40.14 17.11
CA THR A 23 -60.34 39.76 18.27
C THR A 23 -59.46 39.17 19.37
N MET A 24 -59.54 39.74 20.57
CA MET A 24 -59.00 39.12 21.79
C MET A 24 -60.05 38.18 22.39
N ASN A 25 -59.62 37.13 23.08
CA ASN A 25 -60.36 36.63 24.23
C ASN A 25 -59.39 36.08 25.28
N ALA A 26 -59.79 36.07 26.56
CA ALA A 26 -58.88 35.85 27.67
C ALA A 26 -59.34 34.71 28.59
N GLY A 27 -58.36 34.01 29.18
CA GLY A 27 -58.53 33.24 30.41
C GLY A 27 -59.15 31.84 30.29
N SER A 28 -58.31 30.82 30.50
CA SER A 28 -58.68 29.68 31.35
C SER A 28 -57.42 28.97 31.85
N THR A 29 -57.26 28.86 33.17
CA THR A 29 -56.25 28.02 33.80
C THR A 29 -56.83 26.66 34.12
N THR A 30 -56.29 25.60 33.53
CA THR A 30 -56.51 24.22 33.95
C THR A 30 -55.17 23.57 34.30
N MET A 31 -55.01 23.19 35.57
CA MET A 31 -53.98 22.23 35.95
C MET A 31 -54.40 20.84 35.49
N ASN A 32 -53.47 20.02 35.04
CA ASN A 32 -53.66 18.58 35.07
C ASN A 32 -52.37 17.90 35.55
N ALA A 33 -52.50 16.89 36.40
CA ALA A 33 -51.38 16.21 37.04
C ALA A 33 -51.27 14.76 36.57
N GLY A 34 -50.03 14.26 36.44
CA GLY A 34 -49.74 12.85 36.24
C GLY A 34 -49.72 12.38 34.78
N SER A 35 -48.53 12.33 34.20
CA SER A 35 -48.19 11.28 33.23
C SER A 35 -46.69 11.00 33.27
N THR A 36 -46.30 9.88 33.87
CA THR A 36 -44.92 9.39 33.87
C THR A 36 -44.63 8.67 32.57
N THR A 37 -44.07 9.38 31.59
CA THR A 37 -43.47 8.79 30.39
C THR A 37 -41.95 8.75 30.53
N MET A 38 -41.42 7.57 30.88
CA MET A 38 -39.98 7.30 30.78
C MET A 38 -39.62 7.25 29.30
N ASN A 39 -39.17 8.37 28.72
CA ASN A 39 -38.62 8.34 27.37
C ASN A 39 -37.21 7.72 27.44
N ALA A 40 -37.16 6.39 27.32
CA ALA A 40 -35.92 5.63 27.20
C ALA A 40 -35.27 5.89 25.83
N GLY A 41 -34.74 7.11 25.68
CA GLY A 41 -33.93 7.53 24.54
C GLY A 41 -32.60 6.81 24.54
N SER A 42 -32.63 5.52 24.18
CA SER A 42 -31.45 4.78 23.79
C SER A 42 -30.87 5.46 22.56
N ALA A 43 -29.95 6.38 22.80
CA ALA A 43 -28.95 6.74 21.82
C ALA A 43 -28.14 5.47 21.53
N THR A 44 -28.59 4.71 20.53
CA THR A 44 -27.74 3.77 19.82
C THR A 44 -26.60 4.60 19.27
N MET A 45 -25.49 4.65 19.99
CA MET A 45 -24.23 5.05 19.40
C MET A 45 -24.01 4.08 18.24
N GLU A 46 -24.11 4.59 17.01
CA GLU A 46 -23.37 3.96 15.93
C GLU A 46 -21.92 3.95 16.40
N THR A 47 -21.43 2.77 16.78
CA THR A 47 -20.01 2.54 17.03
C THR A 47 -19.30 2.92 15.75
N GLY A 48 -18.73 4.12 15.74
CA GLY A 48 -18.37 4.82 14.51
C GLY A 48 -17.55 3.91 13.61
N SER A 49 -17.90 3.85 12.33
CA SER A 49 -17.19 3.02 11.36
C SER A 49 -15.71 3.40 11.37
N THR A 50 -14.90 2.58 12.06
CA THR A 50 -13.46 2.63 11.99
C THR A 50 -13.11 2.24 10.56
N SER A 51 -12.91 3.23 9.71
CA SER A 51 -12.50 3.03 8.31
C SER A 51 -11.30 2.10 8.30
N THR A 52 -11.53 0.84 7.94
CA THR A 52 -10.50 -0.20 8.03
C THR A 52 -9.47 0.11 6.96
N VAL A 53 -8.31 0.59 7.43
CA VAL A 53 -7.25 1.17 6.59
C VAL A 53 -6.75 0.12 5.60
N ARG A 54 -7.32 0.17 4.40
CA ARG A 54 -7.19 -0.88 3.40
C ARG A 54 -5.83 -0.78 2.73
N VAL A 55 -5.01 -1.78 2.97
CA VAL A 55 -3.66 -1.91 2.44
C VAL A 55 -3.52 -3.22 1.68
N LEU A 56 -2.58 -3.22 0.75
CA LEU A 56 -2.30 -4.33 -0.15
C LEU A 56 -0.80 -4.61 -0.12
N GLY A 57 -0.42 -5.87 0.03
CA GLY A 57 0.94 -6.32 -0.23
C GLY A 57 0.98 -7.20 -1.47
N VAL A 58 1.98 -7.01 -2.34
CA VAL A 58 2.11 -7.79 -3.58
C VAL A 58 3.50 -8.41 -3.75
N ASP A 59 3.53 -9.57 -4.41
CA ASP A 59 4.72 -10.30 -4.83
C ASP A 59 4.56 -10.82 -6.28
N GLY A 60 5.67 -11.08 -6.97
CA GLY A 60 5.71 -11.61 -8.32
C GLY A 60 5.57 -13.13 -8.36
N CYS A 61 4.37 -13.63 -8.69
CA CYS A 61 4.07 -15.06 -8.77
C CYS A 61 4.07 -15.61 -10.21
N PRO A 62 4.00 -16.94 -10.43
CA PRO A 62 3.88 -17.54 -11.77
C PRO A 62 2.68 -17.07 -12.61
N GLY A 63 1.61 -16.58 -11.99
CA GLY A 63 0.44 -16.01 -12.65
C GLY A 63 0.55 -14.53 -13.02
N GLY A 64 1.69 -13.89 -12.73
CA GLY A 64 1.88 -12.44 -12.84
C GLY A 64 2.21 -11.84 -11.48
N TRP A 65 1.18 -11.38 -10.77
CA TRP A 65 1.29 -10.83 -9.42
C TRP A 65 0.23 -11.44 -8.51
N ILE A 66 0.63 -11.77 -7.28
CA ILE A 66 -0.27 -12.06 -6.17
C ILE A 66 -0.40 -10.80 -5.31
N GLY A 67 -1.61 -10.51 -4.85
CA GLY A 67 -1.90 -9.49 -3.85
C GLY A 67 -2.61 -10.09 -2.63
N ALA A 68 -2.20 -9.67 -1.44
CA ALA A 68 -2.83 -9.97 -0.17
C ALA A 68 -3.32 -8.66 0.47
N TRP A 69 -4.60 -8.58 0.84
CA TRP A 69 -5.19 -7.47 1.58
C TRP A 69 -5.92 -7.96 2.83
N LEU A 70 -6.13 -7.06 3.79
CA LEU A 70 -6.84 -7.33 5.03
C LEU A 70 -8.27 -6.80 4.98
N VAL A 71 -9.22 -7.64 5.39
CA VAL A 71 -10.60 -7.26 5.73
C VAL A 71 -10.88 -7.86 7.11
N ASP A 72 -11.07 -7.01 8.11
CA ASP A 72 -11.30 -7.39 9.52
C ASP A 72 -10.27 -8.43 10.03
N ASP A 73 -8.99 -8.10 9.80
CA ASP A 73 -7.78 -8.92 10.04
C ASP A 73 -7.72 -10.28 9.30
N ALA A 74 -8.75 -10.67 8.54
CA ALA A 74 -8.70 -11.80 7.62
C ALA A 74 -8.00 -11.44 6.31
N VAL A 75 -7.02 -12.26 5.92
CA VAL A 75 -6.34 -12.13 4.62
C VAL A 75 -7.22 -12.72 3.53
N SER A 76 -7.51 -11.91 2.51
CA SER A 76 -8.01 -12.40 1.22
C SER A 76 -7.01 -12.10 0.10
N VAL A 77 -7.13 -12.83 -1.02
CA VAL A 77 -6.07 -12.98 -2.02
C VAL A 77 -6.61 -12.67 -3.41
N VAL A 78 -5.82 -11.96 -4.21
CA VAL A 78 -6.07 -11.67 -5.63
C VAL A 78 -4.86 -12.07 -6.46
N VAL A 79 -5.07 -12.51 -7.71
CA VAL A 79 -4.00 -12.78 -8.68
C VAL A 79 -4.35 -12.12 -10.00
N ALA A 80 -3.42 -11.39 -10.60
CA ALA A 80 -3.60 -10.79 -11.91
C ALA A 80 -2.30 -10.80 -12.72
N THR A 81 -2.37 -10.46 -14.02
CA THR A 81 -1.20 -10.51 -14.89
C THR A 81 -0.26 -9.33 -14.67
N THR A 82 -0.81 -8.16 -14.32
CA THR A 82 -0.06 -6.93 -14.07
C THR A 82 -0.30 -6.33 -12.69
N ILE A 83 0.64 -5.50 -12.22
CA ILE A 83 0.53 -4.73 -10.98
C ILE A 83 -0.72 -3.85 -10.96
N ALA A 84 -1.02 -3.19 -12.08
CA ALA A 84 -2.20 -2.34 -12.23
C ALA A 84 -3.51 -3.13 -12.08
N GLU A 85 -3.59 -4.34 -12.65
CA GLU A 85 -4.77 -5.21 -12.49
C GLU A 85 -4.95 -5.73 -11.05
N VAL A 86 -3.86 -6.02 -10.34
CA VAL A 86 -3.92 -6.43 -8.93
C VAL A 86 -4.45 -5.29 -8.06
N VAL A 87 -3.91 -4.07 -8.21
CA VAL A 87 -4.33 -2.91 -7.42
C VAL A 87 -5.75 -2.45 -7.77
N ALA A 88 -6.14 -2.48 -9.06
CA ALA A 88 -7.47 -2.07 -9.50
C ALA A 88 -8.62 -2.95 -8.98
N ARG A 89 -8.33 -4.18 -8.53
CA ARG A 89 -9.31 -5.09 -7.89
C ARG A 89 -9.44 -4.86 -6.38
N VAL A 90 -8.66 -3.92 -5.83
CA VAL A 90 -8.51 -3.65 -4.40
C VAL A 90 -9.00 -2.21 -4.14
N GLU A 91 -10.31 -2.00 -4.37
CA GLU A 91 -10.96 -0.69 -4.25
C GLU A 91 -10.67 -0.01 -2.91
N GLY A 92 -10.40 1.30 -2.91
CA GLY A 92 -10.17 2.06 -1.67
C GLY A 92 -8.84 1.74 -0.95
N CYS A 93 -7.91 1.04 -1.61
CA CYS A 93 -6.56 0.85 -1.09
C CYS A 93 -5.82 2.19 -0.93
N VAL A 94 -5.18 2.42 0.21
CA VAL A 94 -4.42 3.66 0.49
C VAL A 94 -2.89 3.47 0.43
N VAL A 95 -2.40 2.25 0.71
CA VAL A 95 -0.98 1.89 0.59
C VAL A 95 -0.81 0.52 -0.07
N VAL A 96 0.02 0.48 -1.11
CA VAL A 96 0.48 -0.74 -1.77
C VAL A 96 1.96 -0.97 -1.42
N GLY A 97 2.24 -2.03 -0.66
CA GLY A 97 3.59 -2.55 -0.49
C GLY A 97 3.95 -3.52 -1.62
N ILE A 98 5.20 -3.51 -2.08
CA ILE A 98 5.68 -4.33 -3.22
C ILE A 98 7.05 -4.95 -2.89
N ASP A 99 7.23 -6.26 -3.07
CA ASP A 99 8.56 -6.91 -3.13
C ASP A 99 9.24 -6.68 -4.48
N MET A 100 9.57 -5.42 -4.78
CA MET A 100 10.29 -5.03 -6.00
C MET A 100 11.01 -3.70 -5.76
N PRO A 101 12.29 -3.54 -6.13
CA PRO A 101 13.05 -2.33 -5.86
C PRO A 101 12.54 -1.12 -6.66
N MET A 102 12.50 0.05 -6.00
CA MET A 102 12.10 1.33 -6.58
C MET A 102 13.23 2.38 -6.49
N GLY A 103 13.30 3.32 -7.41
CA GLY A 103 14.41 4.29 -7.47
C GLY A 103 15.71 3.59 -7.88
N LEU A 104 15.94 3.50 -9.18
CA LEU A 104 17.02 2.69 -9.74
C LEU A 104 18.30 3.53 -9.86
N PRO A 105 19.46 3.02 -9.41
CA PRO A 105 20.72 3.71 -9.58
C PRO A 105 21.14 3.67 -11.06
N ASP A 106 21.69 4.77 -11.55
CA ASP A 106 22.12 4.90 -12.94
C ASP A 106 23.56 4.39 -13.13
N SER A 107 24.41 4.56 -12.11
CA SER A 107 25.79 4.08 -12.02
C SER A 107 26.31 4.12 -10.58
N GLY A 108 27.53 3.63 -10.35
CA GLY A 108 28.24 3.79 -9.09
C GLY A 108 28.04 2.65 -8.10
N ASP A 109 27.78 2.98 -6.84
CA ASP A 109 27.67 1.98 -5.77
C ASP A 109 26.26 1.39 -5.63
N GLN A 110 26.12 0.39 -4.76
CA GLN A 110 24.81 -0.22 -4.48
C GLN A 110 24.00 0.67 -3.51
N ARG A 111 22.68 0.81 -3.74
CA ARG A 111 21.75 1.55 -2.88
C ARG A 111 21.97 1.24 -1.38
N ALA A 112 22.00 2.28 -0.55
CA ALA A 112 22.07 2.15 0.90
C ALA A 112 20.89 1.35 1.46
N ALA A 113 19.73 1.34 0.78
CA ALA A 113 18.55 0.54 1.14
C ALA A 113 18.89 -0.95 1.37
N GLU A 114 19.52 -1.59 0.39
CA GLU A 114 19.92 -3.00 0.48
C GLU A 114 21.06 -3.21 1.49
N ALA A 115 21.99 -2.25 1.59
CA ALA A 115 23.06 -2.30 2.57
C ALA A 115 22.53 -2.24 4.01
N LEU A 116 21.42 -1.53 4.24
CA LEU A 116 20.70 -1.44 5.52
C LEU A 116 19.84 -2.69 5.78
N ALA A 117 19.09 -3.17 4.78
CA ALA A 117 18.34 -4.42 4.87
C ALA A 117 19.24 -5.61 5.27
N ARG A 118 20.43 -5.72 4.68
CA ARG A 118 21.45 -6.74 5.07
C ARG A 118 22.05 -6.54 6.47
N ARG A 119 21.77 -5.43 7.17
CA ARG A 119 22.09 -5.25 8.61
C ARG A 119 20.95 -5.69 9.52
N ARG A 120 19.70 -5.73 9.03
CA ARG A 120 18.55 -6.33 9.72
C ARG A 120 18.55 -7.86 9.66
N LEU A 121 19.20 -8.45 8.66
CA LEU A 121 19.31 -9.91 8.50
C LEU A 121 20.55 -10.51 9.18
N ARG A 122 20.34 -11.64 9.87
CA ARG A 122 21.40 -12.42 10.54
C ARG A 122 22.42 -13.04 9.57
N PRO A 123 23.57 -13.56 10.05
CA PRO A 123 24.51 -14.33 9.23
C PRO A 123 23.85 -15.48 8.47
N GLY A 124 24.31 -15.72 7.24
CA GLY A 124 23.74 -16.74 6.34
C GLY A 124 22.42 -16.35 5.64
N ARG A 125 21.80 -15.21 5.99
CA ARG A 125 20.57 -14.71 5.32
C ARG A 125 20.77 -13.48 4.45
N LYS A 126 21.88 -12.76 4.58
CA LYS A 126 22.18 -11.50 3.83
C LYS A 126 22.16 -11.62 2.30
N SER A 127 22.14 -12.83 1.74
CA SER A 127 22.05 -13.12 0.31
C SER A 127 20.63 -13.16 -0.24
N SER A 128 19.58 -13.09 0.58
CA SER A 128 18.19 -12.91 0.11
C SER A 128 17.94 -11.50 -0.42
N VAL A 129 18.58 -10.49 0.18
CA VAL A 129 18.60 -9.11 -0.32
C VAL A 129 19.57 -9.04 -1.50
N PHE A 130 19.04 -9.24 -2.71
CA PHE A 130 19.81 -9.10 -3.95
C PHE A 130 20.17 -7.62 -4.21
N PRO A 131 21.27 -7.33 -4.94
CA PRO A 131 21.53 -5.98 -5.43
C PRO A 131 20.49 -5.59 -6.49
N THR A 132 19.95 -4.38 -6.39
CA THR A 132 19.15 -3.79 -7.48
C THR A 132 20.03 -3.60 -8.72
N PRO A 133 19.60 -4.04 -9.92
CA PRO A 133 20.34 -3.78 -11.15
C PRO A 133 20.39 -2.27 -11.46
N MET A 134 21.45 -1.83 -12.12
CA MET A 134 21.53 -0.46 -12.64
C MET A 134 20.44 -0.24 -13.71
N ARG A 135 19.87 0.97 -13.84
CA ARG A 135 18.76 1.26 -14.77
C ARG A 135 18.98 0.69 -16.18
N VAL A 136 20.13 1.00 -16.77
CA VAL A 136 20.54 0.54 -18.11
C VAL A 136 20.61 -0.99 -18.26
N ALA A 137 20.75 -1.72 -17.14
CA ALA A 137 20.74 -3.18 -17.13
C ALA A 137 19.33 -3.78 -16.98
N CYS A 138 18.35 -3.00 -16.49
CA CYS A 138 16.94 -3.40 -16.52
C CYS A 138 16.34 -3.28 -17.92
N GLU A 139 16.74 -2.26 -18.67
CA GLU A 139 16.23 -1.94 -20.01
C GLU A 139 16.75 -2.88 -21.12
N ALA A 140 17.83 -3.61 -20.85
CA ALA A 140 18.51 -4.44 -21.84
C ALA A 140 17.71 -5.72 -22.20
N PRO A 141 17.54 -6.06 -23.49
CA PRO A 141 16.72 -7.19 -23.92
C PRO A 141 17.31 -8.57 -23.62
N THR A 142 18.62 -8.67 -23.33
CA THR A 142 19.30 -9.95 -23.08
C THR A 142 20.14 -9.92 -21.80
N TRP A 143 20.28 -11.06 -21.13
CA TRP A 143 21.14 -11.17 -19.93
C TRP A 143 22.60 -10.80 -20.22
N ALA A 144 23.12 -11.15 -21.40
CA ALA A 144 24.53 -10.89 -21.74
C ALA A 144 24.81 -9.38 -21.82
N GLU A 145 23.91 -8.65 -22.45
CA GLU A 145 23.93 -7.19 -22.58
C GLU A 145 23.67 -6.50 -21.23
N ALA A 146 22.64 -6.93 -20.50
CA ALA A 146 22.34 -6.43 -19.15
C ALA A 146 23.54 -6.60 -18.20
N ASN A 147 24.21 -7.76 -18.24
CA ASN A 147 25.40 -8.04 -17.45
C ASN A 147 26.63 -7.22 -17.90
N ALA A 148 26.75 -6.89 -19.19
CA ALA A 148 27.79 -5.99 -19.68
C ALA A 148 27.55 -4.54 -19.22
N LEU A 149 26.34 -4.03 -19.40
CA LEU A 149 25.94 -2.67 -18.99
C LEU A 149 26.02 -2.49 -17.47
N ASN A 150 25.58 -3.48 -16.67
CA ASN A 150 25.71 -3.44 -15.22
C ASN A 150 27.20 -3.40 -14.79
N LYS A 151 28.07 -4.18 -15.43
CA LYS A 151 29.53 -4.13 -15.18
C LYS A 151 30.13 -2.77 -15.56
N GLN A 152 29.70 -2.17 -16.66
CA GLN A 152 30.16 -0.85 -17.09
C GLN A 152 29.70 0.25 -16.11
N ALA A 153 28.48 0.16 -15.59
CA ALA A 153 27.89 1.16 -14.71
C ALA A 153 28.36 1.07 -13.24
N CYS A 154 28.60 -0.13 -12.69
CA CYS A 154 28.94 -0.32 -11.27
C CYS A 154 30.08 -1.31 -10.97
N GLY A 155 30.78 -1.81 -11.99
CA GLY A 155 31.87 -2.78 -11.84
C GLY A 155 31.43 -4.19 -11.44
N ARG A 156 30.12 -4.46 -11.33
CA ARG A 156 29.56 -5.72 -10.77
C ARG A 156 28.72 -6.45 -11.82
N GLY A 157 28.83 -7.77 -11.85
CA GLY A 157 28.03 -8.61 -12.75
C GLY A 157 26.58 -8.77 -12.30
N LEU A 158 25.67 -8.89 -13.27
CA LEU A 158 24.25 -9.19 -13.03
C LEU A 158 24.01 -10.70 -13.04
N SER A 159 23.36 -11.24 -12.00
CA SER A 159 22.98 -12.66 -11.95
C SER A 159 21.77 -12.94 -12.85
N HIS A 160 21.59 -14.19 -13.28
CA HIS A 160 20.38 -14.59 -14.03
C HIS A 160 19.09 -14.35 -13.22
N GLN A 161 19.14 -14.48 -11.89
CA GLN A 161 18.00 -14.17 -11.02
C GLN A 161 17.69 -12.67 -10.99
N GLY A 162 18.70 -11.81 -10.84
CA GLY A 162 18.52 -10.36 -10.90
C GLY A 162 18.00 -9.89 -12.25
N PHE A 163 18.52 -10.47 -13.35
CA PHE A 163 17.98 -10.23 -14.69
C PHE A 163 16.54 -10.71 -14.85
N GLY A 164 16.17 -11.85 -14.25
CA GLY A 164 14.79 -12.36 -14.26
C GLY A 164 13.77 -11.42 -13.61
N LEU A 165 14.20 -10.56 -12.67
CA LEU A 165 13.35 -9.56 -12.03
C LEU A 165 13.16 -8.28 -12.87
N THR A 166 14.11 -7.94 -13.77
CA THR A 166 14.14 -6.66 -14.51
C THR A 166 12.82 -6.26 -15.17
N ARG A 167 12.11 -7.22 -15.77
CA ARG A 167 10.80 -6.97 -16.39
C ARG A 167 9.75 -6.48 -15.38
N LYS A 168 9.74 -7.04 -14.16
CA LYS A 168 8.86 -6.61 -13.07
C LYS A 168 9.33 -5.32 -12.40
N ILE A 169 10.64 -5.09 -12.34
CA ILE A 169 11.20 -3.81 -11.91
C ILE A 169 10.70 -2.68 -12.83
N LEU A 170 10.81 -2.86 -14.15
CA LEU A 170 10.32 -1.88 -15.13
C LEU A 170 8.78 -1.75 -15.14
N GLU A 171 8.06 -2.84 -14.87
CA GLU A 171 6.60 -2.80 -14.72
C GLU A 171 6.16 -1.93 -13.53
N VAL A 172 6.83 -2.07 -12.39
CA VAL A 172 6.59 -1.26 -11.18
C VAL A 172 7.05 0.18 -11.37
N ASP A 173 8.22 0.40 -11.99
CA ASP A 173 8.73 1.73 -12.32
C ASP A 173 7.75 2.52 -13.21
N ALA A 174 7.27 1.90 -14.30
CA ALA A 174 6.28 2.49 -15.19
C ALA A 174 4.92 2.73 -14.50
N TRP A 175 4.49 1.82 -13.63
CA TRP A 175 3.24 1.97 -12.88
C TRP A 175 3.33 3.09 -11.83
N VAL A 176 4.43 3.21 -11.08
CA VAL A 176 4.69 4.30 -10.13
C VAL A 176 4.70 5.66 -10.85
N ARG A 177 5.33 5.74 -12.03
CA ARG A 177 5.32 6.94 -12.88
C ARG A 177 3.94 7.32 -13.42
N SER A 178 2.98 6.41 -13.46
CA SER A 178 1.59 6.74 -13.82
C SER A 178 0.84 7.54 -12.76
N VAL A 179 1.45 7.73 -11.57
CA VAL A 179 0.87 8.40 -10.39
C VAL A 179 -0.46 7.75 -9.98
N PRO A 180 -0.42 6.49 -9.48
CA PRO A 180 -1.59 5.61 -9.38
C PRO A 180 -2.61 5.97 -8.27
N GLY A 181 -2.57 7.20 -7.73
CA GLY A 181 -3.50 7.68 -6.69
C GLY A 181 -3.32 7.07 -5.30
N VAL A 182 -2.39 6.13 -5.13
CA VAL A 182 -2.10 5.40 -3.89
C VAL A 182 -0.67 5.62 -3.43
N THR A 183 -0.39 5.45 -2.13
CA THR A 183 1.00 5.42 -1.64
C THR A 183 1.63 4.10 -2.06
N VAL A 184 2.82 4.14 -2.66
CA VAL A 184 3.58 2.93 -3.02
C VAL A 184 4.81 2.82 -2.12
N ALA A 185 5.06 1.63 -1.60
CA ALA A 185 6.21 1.33 -0.74
C ALA A 185 6.97 0.10 -1.26
N GLU A 186 8.27 0.24 -1.45
CA GLU A 186 9.18 -0.91 -1.56
C GLU A 186 9.25 -1.59 -0.20
N VAL A 187 9.11 -2.91 -0.17
CA VAL A 187 9.19 -3.76 1.02
C VAL A 187 10.03 -4.98 0.67
N HIS A 188 10.71 -5.59 1.64
CA HIS A 188 11.48 -6.82 1.41
C HIS A 188 11.01 -7.92 2.38
N PRO A 189 10.32 -8.98 1.92
CA PRO A 189 9.64 -9.95 2.78
C PRO A 189 10.52 -10.54 3.88
N GLU A 190 11.76 -10.90 3.58
CA GLU A 190 12.65 -11.48 4.58
C GLU A 190 13.08 -10.49 5.68
N VAL A 191 13.08 -9.18 5.39
CA VAL A 191 13.38 -8.14 6.37
C VAL A 191 12.16 -7.88 7.25
N SER A 192 10.97 -7.84 6.65
CA SER A 192 9.69 -7.70 7.38
C SER A 192 9.42 -8.91 8.28
N PHE A 193 9.62 -10.13 7.77
CA PHE A 193 9.57 -11.35 8.59
C PHE A 193 10.57 -11.30 9.76
N ALA A 194 11.80 -10.85 9.52
CA ALA A 194 12.81 -10.71 10.58
C ALA A 194 12.51 -9.56 11.58
N ALA A 195 11.63 -8.62 11.23
CA ALA A 195 11.16 -7.56 12.13
C ALA A 195 9.97 -8.00 12.99
N ILE A 196 9.15 -8.94 12.51
CA ILE A 196 8.14 -9.64 13.32
C ILE A 196 8.84 -10.63 14.27
N ASP A 197 9.62 -11.55 13.72
CA ASP A 197 10.39 -12.53 14.47
C ASP A 197 11.68 -12.97 13.72
N PRO A 198 12.89 -12.65 14.24
CA PRO A 198 14.15 -13.16 13.72
C PRO A 198 14.26 -14.69 13.64
N SER A 199 13.46 -15.44 14.41
CA SER A 199 13.41 -16.90 14.40
C SER A 199 12.68 -17.46 13.17
N CYS A 200 11.62 -16.81 12.67
CA CYS A 200 10.85 -17.33 11.54
C CYS A 200 11.64 -17.37 10.21
N VAL A 201 12.66 -16.52 10.10
CA VAL A 201 13.65 -16.55 9.02
C VAL A 201 14.79 -17.54 9.25
N VAL A 202 14.76 -18.40 10.28
CA VAL A 202 15.79 -19.43 10.52
C VAL A 202 15.84 -20.42 9.36
N ALA A 203 14.78 -21.21 9.18
CA ALA A 203 14.69 -22.14 8.06
C ALA A 203 14.45 -21.42 6.70
N SER A 204 14.77 -22.10 5.60
CA SER A 204 14.44 -21.62 4.24
C SER A 204 12.93 -21.68 4.01
N LYS A 205 12.34 -20.69 3.32
CA LYS A 205 10.90 -20.68 2.98
C LYS A 205 10.46 -21.92 2.20
N LYS A 206 11.40 -22.56 1.48
CA LYS A 206 11.14 -23.82 0.77
C LYS A 206 10.94 -25.06 1.67
N THR A 207 11.28 -25.05 2.95
CA THR A 207 11.03 -26.19 3.87
C THR A 207 9.71 -26.06 4.63
N ALA A 208 9.14 -27.19 5.10
CA ALA A 208 7.91 -27.19 5.88
C ALA A 208 8.03 -26.35 7.17
N ALA A 209 9.13 -26.50 7.91
CA ALA A 209 9.42 -25.70 9.11
C ALA A 209 9.56 -24.20 8.80
N GLY A 210 10.17 -23.83 7.66
CA GLY A 210 10.32 -22.44 7.26
C GLY A 210 9.03 -21.77 6.80
N ARG A 211 8.02 -22.55 6.39
CA ARG A 211 6.64 -22.07 6.17
C ARG A 211 5.86 -21.99 7.47
N ALA A 212 5.89 -23.03 8.29
CA ALA A 212 5.18 -23.06 9.58
C ALA A 212 5.57 -21.89 10.49
N ALA A 213 6.87 -21.56 10.55
CA ALA A 213 7.32 -20.41 11.34
C ALA A 213 6.87 -19.06 10.75
N ARG A 214 6.73 -18.93 9.41
CA ARG A 214 6.19 -17.72 8.75
C ARG A 214 4.69 -17.56 8.97
N VAL A 215 3.94 -18.65 8.91
CA VAL A 215 2.52 -18.71 9.27
C VAL A 215 2.34 -18.23 10.71
N SER A 216 3.04 -18.84 11.67
CA SER A 216 2.97 -18.44 13.09
C SER A 216 3.41 -17.00 13.35
N ALA A 217 4.38 -16.46 12.58
CA ALA A 217 4.77 -15.06 12.66
C ALA A 217 3.68 -14.11 12.11
N LEU A 218 2.99 -14.45 11.02
CA LEU A 218 1.88 -13.63 10.52
C LEU A 218 0.68 -13.68 11.47
N GLU A 219 0.34 -14.86 11.98
CA GLU A 219 -0.72 -15.07 12.96
C GLU A 219 -0.46 -14.30 14.27
N SER A 220 0.80 -14.18 14.72
CA SER A 220 1.13 -13.38 15.92
C SER A 220 0.96 -11.87 15.73
N THR A 221 0.83 -11.39 14.49
CA THR A 221 0.45 -9.99 14.18
C THR A 221 -1.07 -9.77 14.11
N GLY A 222 -1.87 -10.82 14.38
CA GLY A 222 -3.33 -10.82 14.33
C GLY A 222 -3.93 -11.30 13.01
N MET A 223 -3.12 -11.54 11.97
CA MET A 223 -3.64 -11.96 10.66
C MET A 223 -4.26 -13.35 10.69
N SER A 224 -5.52 -13.45 10.27
CA SER A 224 -6.15 -14.74 9.95
C SER A 224 -5.84 -15.13 8.50
N LEU A 225 -4.89 -16.04 8.31
CA LEU A 225 -4.48 -16.53 7.00
C LEU A 225 -5.53 -17.48 6.37
N PRO A 226 -5.69 -17.50 5.03
CA PRO A 226 -6.61 -18.42 4.38
C PRO A 226 -6.11 -19.86 4.50
N ALA A 227 -6.99 -20.79 4.88
CA ALA A 227 -6.69 -22.22 4.95
C ALA A 227 -6.20 -22.81 3.61
N VAL A 228 -6.54 -22.16 2.49
CA VAL A 228 -6.07 -22.50 1.14
C VAL A 228 -4.75 -21.77 0.87
N VAL A 229 -3.66 -22.29 1.45
CA VAL A 229 -2.31 -21.70 1.35
C VAL A 229 -1.66 -21.83 -0.05
N ARG A 230 -2.37 -22.36 -1.05
CA ARG A 230 -1.93 -22.50 -2.45
C ARG A 230 -3.13 -22.33 -3.38
N GLY A 231 -2.97 -21.67 -4.52
CA GLY A 231 -4.06 -21.46 -5.48
C GLY A 231 -3.58 -21.40 -6.93
N PRO A 232 -4.49 -21.18 -7.89
CA PRO A 232 -4.11 -21.05 -9.29
C PRO A 232 -3.22 -19.82 -9.48
N GLY A 233 -2.02 -20.02 -10.04
CA GLY A 233 -1.07 -18.95 -10.36
C GLY A 233 -0.08 -18.56 -9.25
N TYR A 234 -0.14 -19.15 -8.05
CA TYR A 234 0.82 -18.83 -6.98
C TYR A 234 1.23 -20.04 -6.13
N ALA A 235 2.46 -20.01 -5.62
CA ALA A 235 2.96 -20.96 -4.63
C ALA A 235 2.77 -20.45 -3.20
N VAL A 236 2.93 -21.35 -2.22
CA VAL A 236 2.73 -21.05 -0.79
C VAL A 236 3.65 -19.93 -0.30
N ASP A 237 4.88 -19.90 -0.80
CA ASP A 237 5.87 -18.88 -0.43
C ASP A 237 5.40 -17.49 -0.88
N ASP A 238 4.99 -17.36 -2.14
CA ASP A 238 4.52 -16.11 -2.77
C ASP A 238 3.34 -15.48 -2.00
N LEU A 239 2.42 -16.31 -1.47
CA LEU A 239 1.35 -15.85 -0.59
C LEU A 239 1.87 -15.34 0.76
N LEU A 240 2.77 -16.09 1.41
CA LEU A 240 3.31 -15.70 2.72
C LEU A 240 4.15 -14.42 2.62
N ASP A 241 4.88 -14.26 1.52
CA ASP A 241 5.66 -13.06 1.23
C ASP A 241 4.73 -11.87 0.91
N ALA A 242 3.68 -12.03 0.10
CA ALA A 242 2.65 -10.99 -0.10
C ALA A 242 1.95 -10.57 1.22
N CYS A 243 1.66 -11.51 2.13
CA CYS A 243 1.09 -11.21 3.45
C CYS A 243 2.03 -10.35 4.32
N VAL A 244 3.34 -10.65 4.35
CA VAL A 244 4.29 -9.84 5.16
C VAL A 244 4.61 -8.49 4.51
N VAL A 245 4.45 -8.39 3.19
CA VAL A 245 4.43 -7.11 2.48
C VAL A 245 3.19 -6.29 2.89
N ALA A 246 2.03 -6.92 3.03
CA ALA A 246 0.81 -6.26 3.51
C ALA A 246 0.92 -5.81 4.98
N TRP A 247 1.61 -6.57 5.84
CA TRP A 247 1.96 -6.15 7.20
C TRP A 247 2.76 -4.85 7.22
N SER A 248 3.78 -4.76 6.35
CA SER A 248 4.63 -3.57 6.22
C SER A 248 3.85 -2.39 5.63
N ALA A 249 2.95 -2.65 4.67
CA ALA A 249 2.06 -1.65 4.10
C ALA A 249 1.08 -1.08 5.14
N ARG A 250 0.52 -1.91 6.04
CA ARG A 250 -0.30 -1.47 7.20
C ARG A 250 0.49 -0.50 8.06
N ARG A 251 1.73 -0.85 8.39
CA ARG A 251 2.64 -0.02 9.20
C ARG A 251 3.03 1.29 8.52
N VAL A 252 3.17 1.32 7.19
CA VAL A 252 3.32 2.57 6.43
C VAL A 252 2.05 3.43 6.55
N ALA A 253 0.86 2.83 6.39
CA ALA A 253 -0.41 3.55 6.43
C ALA A 253 -0.73 4.20 7.80
N VAL A 254 -0.25 3.60 8.90
CA VAL A 254 -0.41 4.16 10.26
C VAL A 254 0.81 4.95 10.77
N GLY A 255 1.87 5.11 9.96
CA GLY A 255 3.07 5.87 10.31
C GLY A 255 4.08 5.16 11.24
N GLU A 256 3.97 3.84 11.41
CA GLU A 256 4.85 3.02 12.25
C GLU A 256 6.04 2.39 11.50
N ALA A 257 6.02 2.38 10.16
CA ALA A 257 7.04 1.72 9.35
C ALA A 257 8.38 2.48 9.33
N VAL A 258 9.47 1.76 9.56
CA VAL A 258 10.83 2.31 9.49
C VAL A 258 11.30 2.35 8.04
N SER A 259 11.93 3.45 7.64
CA SER A 259 12.53 3.60 6.30
C SER A 259 13.99 3.17 6.28
N LEU A 260 14.41 2.48 5.23
CA LEU A 260 15.79 2.04 5.01
C LEU A 260 16.25 2.46 3.59
N PRO A 261 17.00 3.56 3.41
CA PRO A 261 17.41 4.55 4.41
C PRO A 261 16.29 5.50 4.85
N ASP A 262 16.61 6.31 5.87
CA ASP A 262 15.83 7.46 6.30
C ASP A 262 16.78 8.68 6.39
N PRO A 263 16.59 9.74 5.58
CA PRO A 263 15.65 9.82 4.46
C PRO A 263 15.99 8.81 3.34
N PRO A 264 15.03 8.48 2.45
CA PRO A 264 15.27 7.69 1.24
C PRO A 264 16.36 8.27 0.33
N GLU A 265 17.01 7.41 -0.45
CA GLU A 265 17.84 7.84 -1.59
C GLU A 265 16.94 8.30 -2.75
N VAL A 266 17.45 9.16 -3.63
CA VAL A 266 16.76 9.58 -4.87
C VAL A 266 17.78 9.63 -5.99
N PHE A 267 17.51 8.96 -7.11
CA PHE A 267 18.37 8.90 -8.30
C PHE A 267 17.78 9.75 -9.44
N SER A 268 18.30 9.65 -10.67
CA SER A 268 17.85 10.53 -11.76
C SER A 268 16.39 10.32 -12.18
N ASP A 269 15.74 9.25 -11.71
CA ASP A 269 14.31 9.00 -11.92
C ASP A 269 13.37 9.79 -11.02
N GLY A 270 13.87 10.39 -9.93
CA GLY A 270 13.07 11.06 -8.92
C GLY A 270 12.23 10.13 -8.04
N ILE A 271 12.43 8.80 -8.12
CA ILE A 271 11.66 7.83 -7.32
C ILE A 271 12.40 7.57 -5.99
N PRO A 272 11.75 7.75 -4.82
CA PRO A 272 12.38 7.47 -3.52
C PRO A 272 12.75 5.99 -3.34
N ALA A 273 14.04 5.72 -3.23
CA ALA A 273 14.60 4.42 -2.94
C ALA A 273 14.73 4.20 -1.42
N ALA A 274 13.80 3.44 -0.84
CA ALA A 274 13.91 2.92 0.52
C ALA A 274 12.99 1.72 0.78
N ILE A 275 13.53 0.68 1.42
CA ILE A 275 12.76 -0.46 1.93
C ILE A 275 12.02 -0.03 3.19
N ARG A 276 10.69 -0.26 3.24
CA ARG A 276 9.83 0.01 4.39
C ARG A 276 9.58 -1.25 5.22
N VAL A 277 9.61 -1.10 6.55
CA VAL A 277 9.52 -2.19 7.53
C VAL A 277 8.67 -1.81 8.74
#